data_AF-A0A517VME9-F1
#
_entry.id   AF-A0A517VME9-F1
#
_cell.length_a   1.000
_cell.length_b   1.000
_cell.length_c   1.000
_cell.angle_alpha   90.00
_cell.angle_beta   90.00
_cell.angle_gamma   90.00
#
_symmetry.space_group_name_H-M   'P 1'
#
loop_
_entity.id
_entity.type
_entity.pdbx_description
1 polymer ?
#
loop_
_entity_poly.entity_id
_entity_poly.type
_entity_poly.pdbx_seq_one_letter_code
_entity_poly.pdbx_strand_id
1 'polypeptide(L)'
;MTCITITNSGVEFNLTNIDSTQIDINDIAHHLSLINRFAGAMEVPYSVAQHSVIVSRIVHPRFALPALLHDAAEAYIGDISAPVKKLLLMHGVNHLAEYESVLLCLILEKYGVSHYLMRESANPVHTADMQVQATEFRDLFNPPHYLPSLPTPLDTTIRRIDPATAKRSFLIRFHELTEGRYDYDQDDEFYEEDEHFDEQI
;
A
#
# COMPACT_ATOMS: atom_id res chain seq x y z
N MET A 1 10.01 26.44 -10.50
CA MET A 1 10.93 25.75 -9.57
C MET A 1 10.67 24.26 -9.76
N THR A 2 11.67 23.46 -10.12
CA THR A 2 11.52 22.02 -10.33
C THR A 2 11.64 21.30 -8.98
N CYS A 3 10.64 20.50 -8.62
CA CYS A 3 10.66 19.68 -7.41
C CYS A 3 11.14 18.28 -7.78
N ILE A 4 12.45 18.02 -7.61
CA ILE A 4 13.08 16.76 -7.99
C ILE A 4 13.61 16.07 -6.72
N THR A 5 13.37 14.77 -6.61
CA THR A 5 14.04 13.88 -5.63
C THR A 5 14.85 12.82 -6.38
N ILE A 6 15.86 12.24 -5.73
CA ILE A 6 16.72 11.20 -6.31
C ILE A 6 16.39 9.87 -5.64
N THR A 7 16.13 8.84 -6.44
CA THR A 7 15.90 7.49 -5.92
C THR A 7 17.21 6.77 -5.61
N ASN A 8 17.14 5.65 -4.90
CA ASN A 8 18.31 4.83 -4.59
C ASN A 8 19.06 4.33 -5.84
N SER A 9 18.35 4.07 -6.96
CA SER A 9 18.98 3.71 -8.24
C SER A 9 19.59 4.91 -8.99
N GLY A 10 19.43 6.13 -8.48
CA GLY A 10 19.93 7.36 -9.08
C GLY A 10 18.98 8.01 -10.10
N VAL A 11 17.72 7.56 -10.16
CA VAL A 11 16.70 8.16 -11.04
C VAL A 11 16.25 9.49 -10.44
N GLU A 12 16.24 10.53 -11.27
CA GLU A 12 15.57 11.79 -10.95
C GLU A 12 14.06 11.58 -11.04
N PHE A 13 13.35 11.75 -9.93
CA PHE A 13 11.88 11.68 -9.87
C PHE A 13 11.29 13.09 -9.78
N ASN A 14 10.48 13.48 -10.75
CA ASN A 14 9.90 14.81 -10.81
C ASN A 14 8.53 14.83 -10.11
N LEU A 15 8.48 15.43 -8.92
CA LEU A 15 7.26 15.52 -8.13
C LEU A 15 6.18 16.39 -8.80
N THR A 16 6.55 17.35 -9.65
CA THR A 16 5.55 18.21 -10.34
C THR A 16 5.03 17.63 -11.65
N ASN A 17 5.72 16.65 -12.22
CA ASN A 17 5.36 16.01 -13.48
C ASN A 17 5.75 14.53 -13.42
N ILE A 18 4.91 13.75 -12.75
CA ILE A 18 5.15 12.33 -12.47
C ILE A 18 5.14 11.54 -13.79
N ASP A 19 6.25 10.87 -14.08
CA ASP A 19 6.34 9.92 -15.18
C ASP A 19 6.47 8.50 -14.63
N SER A 20 5.62 7.59 -15.09
CA SER A 20 5.64 6.18 -14.69
C SER A 20 6.98 5.49 -15.00
N THR A 21 7.76 5.98 -15.96
CA THR A 21 9.11 5.46 -16.27
C THR A 21 10.11 5.72 -15.15
N GLN A 22 9.85 6.71 -14.27
CA GLN A 22 10.69 7.04 -13.11
C GLN A 22 10.37 6.18 -11.88
N ILE A 23 9.36 5.31 -11.96
CA ILE A 23 8.90 4.45 -10.87
C ILE A 23 9.55 3.07 -11.02
N ASP A 24 10.27 2.61 -10.00
CA ASP A 24 10.86 1.27 -9.94
C ASP A 24 10.55 0.56 -8.61
N ILE A 25 10.27 -0.74 -8.68
CA ILE A 25 9.83 -1.51 -7.50
C ILE A 25 10.98 -1.72 -6.51
N ASN A 26 12.22 -1.78 -6.99
CA ASN A 26 13.41 -1.90 -6.15
C ASN A 26 13.67 -0.61 -5.37
N ASP A 27 13.38 0.55 -5.96
CA ASP A 27 13.47 1.85 -5.31
C ASP A 27 12.36 2.01 -4.26
N ILE A 28 11.13 1.64 -4.60
CA ILE A 28 10.01 1.59 -3.63
C ILE A 28 10.39 0.69 -2.45
N ALA A 29 10.75 -0.57 -2.71
CA ALA A 29 11.11 -1.51 -1.65
C ALA A 29 12.30 -1.03 -0.82
N HIS A 30 13.28 -0.37 -1.44
CA HIS A 30 14.43 0.21 -0.73
C HIS A 30 14.00 1.34 0.20
N HIS A 31 13.31 2.36 -0.32
CA HIS A 31 12.88 3.50 0.51
C HIS A 31 11.94 3.06 1.62
N LEU A 32 10.90 2.26 1.32
CA LEU A 32 9.96 1.78 2.33
C LEU A 32 10.63 0.93 3.41
N SER A 33 11.74 0.24 3.09
CA SER A 33 12.50 -0.52 4.11
C SER A 33 13.29 0.35 5.08
N LEU A 34 13.56 1.60 4.70
CA LEU A 34 14.32 2.57 5.50
C LEU A 34 13.43 3.63 6.14
N ILE A 35 12.24 3.88 5.59
CA ILE A 35 11.24 4.77 6.19
C ILE A 35 10.68 4.09 7.45
N ASN A 36 10.87 4.74 8.59
CA ASN A 36 10.32 4.29 9.86
C ASN A 36 8.88 4.73 10.00
N ARG A 37 8.00 3.80 10.39
CA ARG A 37 6.65 4.16 10.82
C ARG A 37 6.68 4.96 12.11
N PHE A 38 5.56 5.63 12.37
CA PHE A 38 5.36 6.46 13.55
C PHE A 38 6.40 7.57 13.69
N ALA A 39 6.92 8.06 12.55
CA ALA A 39 7.97 9.08 12.50
C ALA A 39 9.20 8.73 13.38
N GLY A 40 9.53 7.45 13.52
CA GLY A 40 10.65 6.99 14.33
C GLY A 40 10.44 7.11 15.85
N ALA A 41 9.18 7.23 16.32
CA ALA A 41 8.89 7.31 17.76
C ALA A 41 9.19 6.01 18.54
N MET A 42 9.43 4.90 17.85
CA MET A 42 9.79 3.63 18.48
C MET A 42 11.27 3.58 18.85
N GLU A 43 11.59 2.87 19.94
CA GLU A 43 12.98 2.64 20.38
C GLU A 43 13.81 1.86 19.35
N VAL A 44 13.18 0.90 18.67
CA VAL A 44 13.82 0.07 17.64
C VAL A 44 13.11 0.30 16.31
N PRO A 45 13.86 0.55 15.21
CA PRO A 45 13.30 0.77 13.87
C PRO A 45 12.24 -0.24 13.46
N TYR A 46 11.20 0.25 12.81
CA TYR A 46 10.12 -0.56 12.24
C TYR A 46 9.67 0.08 10.94
N SER A 47 9.86 -0.65 9.84
CA SER A 47 9.78 -0.09 8.50
C SER A 47 8.39 -0.14 7.90
N VAL A 48 8.10 0.80 6.99
CA VAL A 48 6.87 0.77 6.17
C VAL A 48 6.82 -0.51 5.34
N ALA A 49 7.93 -0.97 4.78
CA ALA A 49 7.97 -2.22 4.01
C ALA A 49 7.50 -3.43 4.82
N GLN A 50 7.91 -3.54 6.09
CA GLN A 50 7.46 -4.62 6.96
C GLN A 50 5.94 -4.53 7.19
N HIS A 51 5.44 -3.34 7.48
CA HIS A 51 4.01 -3.08 7.65
C HIS A 51 3.22 -3.50 6.41
N SER A 52 3.59 -3.01 5.22
CA SER A 52 2.86 -3.31 3.98
C SER A 52 2.84 -4.80 3.64
N VAL A 53 3.91 -5.54 3.96
CA VAL A 53 3.92 -7.00 3.81
C VAL A 53 2.88 -7.66 4.72
N ILE A 54 2.73 -7.22 5.97
CA ILE A 54 1.74 -7.78 6.90
C ILE A 54 0.32 -7.44 6.41
N VAL A 55 0.07 -6.19 6.00
CA VAL A 55 -1.24 -5.78 5.46
C VAL A 55 -1.62 -6.64 4.24
N SER A 56 -0.67 -6.91 3.34
CA SER A 56 -0.89 -7.78 2.16
C SER A 56 -1.25 -9.25 2.47
N ARG A 57 -1.03 -9.70 3.71
CA ARG A 57 -1.24 -11.08 4.15
C ARG A 57 -2.55 -11.30 4.90
N ILE A 58 -3.16 -10.23 5.40
CA ILE A 58 -4.41 -10.33 6.19
C ILE A 58 -5.66 -9.98 5.38
N VAL A 59 -5.50 -9.37 4.20
CA VAL A 59 -6.59 -9.13 3.26
C VAL A 59 -6.91 -10.38 2.44
N HIS A 60 -8.10 -10.39 1.82
CA HIS A 60 -8.44 -11.40 0.82
C HIS A 60 -7.39 -11.43 -0.31
N PRO A 61 -6.98 -12.61 -0.83
CA PRO A 61 -5.91 -12.73 -1.82
C PRO A 61 -6.05 -11.81 -3.05
N ARG A 62 -7.30 -11.58 -3.51
CA ARG A 62 -7.62 -10.63 -4.59
C ARG A 62 -7.14 -9.19 -4.32
N PHE A 63 -7.07 -8.77 -3.07
CA PHE A 63 -6.65 -7.43 -2.65
C PHE A 63 -5.20 -7.36 -2.16
N ALA A 64 -4.47 -8.47 -2.19
CA ALA A 64 -3.13 -8.56 -1.61
C ALA A 64 -2.12 -7.61 -2.27
N LEU A 65 -2.20 -7.39 -3.59
CA LEU A 65 -1.28 -6.48 -4.26
C LEU A 65 -1.59 -4.99 -3.97
N PRO A 66 -2.86 -4.51 -4.10
CA PRO A 66 -3.21 -3.19 -3.60
C PRO A 66 -2.80 -2.98 -2.13
N ALA A 67 -2.98 -3.98 -1.28
CA ALA A 67 -2.55 -3.96 0.11
C ALA A 67 -1.03 -3.89 0.28
N LEU A 68 -0.23 -4.57 -0.55
CA LEU A 68 1.22 -4.47 -0.51
C LEU A 68 1.70 -3.07 -0.93
N LEU A 69 1.02 -2.44 -1.89
CA LEU A 69 1.42 -1.19 -2.50
C LEU A 69 0.75 0.05 -1.90
N HIS A 70 -0.10 -0.08 -0.88
CA HIS A 70 -0.92 1.03 -0.39
C HIS A 70 -0.11 2.24 0.13
N ASP A 71 1.06 1.99 0.71
CA ASP A 71 2.00 3.03 1.17
C ASP A 71 3.11 3.32 0.14
N ALA A 72 3.02 2.82 -1.09
CA ALA A 72 4.12 2.93 -2.07
C ALA A 72 4.46 4.37 -2.47
N ALA A 73 3.49 5.30 -2.38
CA ALA A 73 3.74 6.72 -2.62
C ALA A 73 4.75 7.31 -1.63
N GLU A 74 4.82 6.80 -0.39
CA GLU A 74 5.75 7.26 0.64
C GLU A 74 7.22 7.09 0.23
N ALA A 75 7.52 6.18 -0.72
CA ALA A 75 8.85 6.07 -1.28
C ALA A 75 9.34 7.36 -1.96
N TYR A 76 8.44 8.24 -2.40
CA TYR A 76 8.79 9.49 -3.09
C TYR A 76 8.51 10.74 -2.26
N ILE A 77 7.50 10.68 -1.38
CA ILE A 77 7.04 11.84 -0.59
C ILE A 77 7.29 11.72 0.92
N GLY A 78 7.73 10.55 1.40
CA GLY A 78 7.93 10.22 2.80
C GLY A 78 6.65 9.81 3.54
N ASP A 79 6.80 9.12 4.68
CA ASP A 79 5.71 8.85 5.63
C ASP A 79 5.38 10.14 6.40
N ILE A 80 4.25 10.75 6.07
CA ILE A 80 3.71 11.88 6.80
C ILE A 80 2.58 11.36 7.70
N SER A 81 2.85 11.31 9.01
CA SER A 81 1.89 10.78 9.97
C SER A 81 0.50 11.44 9.85
N ALA A 82 -0.55 10.64 10.06
CA ALA A 82 -1.94 11.09 9.97
C ALA A 82 -2.26 12.35 10.80
N PRO A 83 -1.75 12.54 12.04
CA PRO A 83 -1.96 13.79 12.79
C PRO A 83 -1.39 15.03 12.08
N VAL A 84 -0.24 14.90 11.42
CA VAL A 84 0.37 15.99 10.66
C VAL A 84 -0.44 16.29 9.40
N LYS A 85 -0.87 15.27 8.64
CA LYS A 85 -1.77 15.45 7.49
C LYS A 85 -3.05 16.20 7.90
N LYS A 86 -3.65 15.83 9.03
CA LYS A 86 -4.84 16.51 9.59
C LYS A 86 -4.55 17.95 9.99
N LEU A 87 -3.42 18.22 10.64
CA LEU A 87 -3.01 19.58 11.02
C LEU A 87 -2.84 20.46 9.77
N LEU A 88 -2.17 19.97 8.74
CA LEU A 88 -1.99 20.67 7.46
C LEU A 88 -3.34 21.01 6.81
N LEU A 89 -4.28 20.07 6.80
CA LEU A 89 -5.64 20.29 6.33
C LEU A 89 -6.36 21.39 7.13
N MET A 90 -6.22 21.39 8.47
CA MET A 90 -6.78 22.44 9.33
C MET A 90 -6.21 23.83 9.03
N HIS A 91 -5.01 23.90 8.44
CA HIS A 91 -4.37 25.14 7.99
C HIS A 91 -4.58 25.43 6.50
N GLY A 92 -5.48 24.71 5.82
CA GLY A 92 -5.84 24.95 4.42
C GLY A 92 -4.90 24.34 3.38
N VAL A 93 -3.99 23.45 3.79
CA VAL A 93 -3.12 22.70 2.87
C VAL A 93 -3.85 21.43 2.44
N ASN A 94 -4.56 21.51 1.31
CA ASN A 94 -5.44 20.42 0.84
C ASN A 94 -4.75 19.48 -0.19
N HIS A 95 -3.76 20.01 -0.92
CA HIS A 95 -3.19 19.33 -2.09
C HIS A 95 -2.31 18.12 -1.76
N LEU A 96 -1.87 17.94 -0.51
CA LEU A 96 -0.99 16.83 -0.14
C LEU A 96 -1.69 15.47 -0.31
N ALA A 97 -2.91 15.35 0.22
CA ALA A 97 -3.67 14.10 0.15
C ALA A 97 -4.12 13.78 -1.29
N GLU A 98 -4.48 14.81 -2.05
CA GLU A 98 -4.81 14.70 -3.48
C GLU A 98 -3.59 14.20 -4.28
N TYR A 99 -2.43 14.81 -4.04
CA TYR A 99 -1.18 14.45 -4.68
C TYR A 99 -0.74 13.01 -4.36
N GLU A 100 -0.78 12.63 -3.09
CA GLU A 100 -0.50 11.26 -2.64
C GLU A 100 -1.42 10.24 -3.32
N SER A 101 -2.72 10.55 -3.42
CA SER A 101 -3.70 9.68 -4.08
C SER A 101 -3.42 9.52 -5.58
N VAL A 102 -3.06 10.61 -6.28
CA VAL A 102 -2.70 10.58 -7.70
C VAL A 102 -1.44 9.74 -7.92
N LEU A 103 -0.40 9.95 -7.11
CA LEU A 103 0.84 9.19 -7.20
C LEU A 103 0.61 7.71 -6.91
N LEU A 104 -0.17 7.38 -5.88
CA LEU A 104 -0.50 6.00 -5.55
C LEU A 104 -1.29 5.33 -6.69
N CYS A 105 -2.26 6.02 -7.30
CA CYS A 105 -3.01 5.52 -8.45
C CYS A 105 -2.08 5.17 -9.61
N LEU A 106 -1.14 6.06 -9.96
CA LEU A 106 -0.14 5.82 -11.01
C LEU A 106 0.76 4.62 -10.71
N ILE A 107 1.20 4.47 -9.45
CA ILE A 107 2.00 3.30 -9.02
C ILE A 107 1.19 2.01 -9.18
N LEU A 108 -0.05 1.99 -8.69
CA LEU A 108 -0.93 0.83 -8.76
C LEU A 108 -1.24 0.44 -10.22
N GLU A 109 -1.55 1.41 -11.08
CA GLU A 109 -1.76 1.20 -12.53
C GLU A 109 -0.53 0.62 -13.20
N LYS A 110 0.66 1.18 -12.93
CA LYS A 110 1.92 0.69 -13.49
C LYS A 110 2.16 -0.78 -13.17
N TYR A 111 1.79 -1.20 -11.97
CA TYR A 111 1.89 -2.61 -11.54
C TYR A 111 0.62 -3.41 -11.81
N GLY A 112 -0.23 -2.95 -12.73
CA GLY A 112 -1.35 -3.67 -13.31
C GLY A 112 -2.51 -3.90 -12.33
N VAL A 113 -2.73 -3.02 -11.38
CA VAL A 113 -3.97 -2.98 -10.60
C VAL A 113 -4.97 -2.12 -11.38
N SER A 114 -6.11 -2.69 -11.78
CA SER A 114 -7.13 -1.94 -12.51
C SER A 114 -7.85 -0.94 -11.59
N HIS A 115 -8.36 0.16 -12.14
CA HIS A 115 -9.16 1.13 -11.36
C HIS A 115 -10.37 0.49 -10.67
N TYR A 116 -10.96 -0.55 -11.26
CA TYR A 116 -12.01 -1.33 -10.61
C TYR A 116 -11.48 -1.97 -9.32
N LEU A 117 -10.36 -2.70 -9.41
CA LEU A 117 -9.75 -3.35 -8.25
C LEU A 117 -9.28 -2.33 -7.19
N MET A 118 -8.79 -1.15 -7.60
CA MET A 118 -8.45 -0.07 -6.66
C MET A 118 -9.66 0.34 -5.82
N ARG A 119 -10.81 0.57 -6.45
CA ARG A 119 -12.05 0.95 -5.75
C ARG A 119 -12.55 -0.16 -4.83
N GLU A 120 -12.59 -1.40 -5.33
CA GLU A 120 -13.04 -2.56 -4.56
C GLU A 120 -12.15 -2.84 -3.34
N SER A 121 -10.85 -2.65 -3.48
CA SER A 121 -9.87 -2.91 -2.42
C SER A 121 -9.77 -1.81 -1.37
N ALA A 122 -10.27 -0.60 -1.63
CA ALA A 122 -10.05 0.57 -0.76
C ALA A 122 -10.48 0.33 0.70
N ASN A 123 -11.71 -0.15 0.93
CA ASN A 123 -12.21 -0.40 2.27
C ASN A 123 -11.54 -1.61 2.96
N PRO A 124 -11.37 -2.78 2.30
CA PRO A 124 -10.63 -3.90 2.87
C PRO A 124 -9.18 -3.56 3.24
N VAL A 125 -8.47 -2.85 2.37
CA VAL A 125 -7.07 -2.44 2.61
C VAL A 125 -6.99 -1.46 3.76
N HIS A 126 -7.86 -0.44 3.80
CA HIS A 126 -7.89 0.51 4.92
C HIS A 126 -8.19 -0.16 6.26
N THR A 127 -9.12 -1.12 6.27
CA THR A 127 -9.46 -1.88 7.49
C THR A 127 -8.26 -2.70 7.96
N ALA A 128 -7.56 -3.36 7.03
CA ALA A 128 -6.38 -4.14 7.32
C ALA A 128 -5.21 -3.28 7.81
N ASP A 129 -4.93 -2.14 7.19
CA ASP A 129 -3.92 -1.18 7.65
C ASP A 129 -4.18 -0.76 9.11
N MET A 130 -5.41 -0.33 9.44
CA MET A 130 -5.75 0.03 10.82
C MET A 130 -5.60 -1.14 11.80
N GLN A 131 -5.90 -2.38 11.37
CA GLN A 131 -5.73 -3.56 12.21
C GLN A 131 -4.26 -3.90 12.46
N VAL A 132 -3.42 -3.78 11.44
CA VAL A 132 -1.97 -3.95 11.59
C VAL A 132 -1.41 -2.82 12.47
N GLN A 133 -1.85 -1.57 12.29
CA GLN A 133 -1.46 -0.45 13.14
C GLN A 133 -1.83 -0.68 14.61
N ALA A 134 -3.03 -1.21 14.90
CA ALA A 134 -3.43 -1.58 16.26
C ALA A 134 -2.49 -2.65 16.86
N THR A 135 -2.07 -3.61 16.02
CA THR A 135 -1.15 -4.69 16.39
C THR A 135 0.25 -4.15 16.65
N GLU A 136 0.72 -3.19 15.86
CA GLU A 136 1.99 -2.49 16.05
C GLU A 136 2.02 -1.73 17.37
N PHE A 137 0.96 -0.99 17.69
CA PHE A 137 0.83 -0.29 18.96
C PHE A 137 0.84 -1.24 20.17
N ARG A 138 0.23 -2.42 20.02
CA ARG A 138 0.22 -3.44 21.07
C ARG A 138 1.60 -4.08 21.29
N ASP A 139 2.27 -4.47 20.21
CA ASP A 139 3.45 -5.35 20.29
C ASP A 139 4.78 -4.59 20.35
N LEU A 140 4.83 -3.41 19.73
CA LEU A 140 6.08 -2.72 19.46
C LEU A 140 6.31 -1.54 20.42
N PHE A 141 5.28 -1.02 21.07
CA PHE A 141 5.45 0.01 22.09
C PHE A 141 5.54 -0.57 23.51
N ASN A 142 6.31 0.11 24.36
CA ASN A 142 6.44 -0.22 25.77
C ASN A 142 6.24 1.04 26.63
N PRO A 143 5.12 1.17 27.38
CA PRO A 143 4.01 0.20 27.45
C PRO A 143 3.20 0.12 26.14
N PRO A 144 2.43 -0.96 25.92
CA PRO A 144 1.51 -1.07 24.79
C PRO A 144 0.50 0.09 24.74
N HIS A 145 0.18 0.57 23.53
CA HIS A 145 -0.86 1.57 23.32
C HIS A 145 -2.14 0.93 22.76
N TYR A 146 -3.29 1.41 23.24
CA TYR A 146 -4.61 1.01 22.73
C TYR A 146 -5.42 2.27 22.45
N LEU A 147 -5.68 2.53 21.16
CA LEU A 147 -6.45 3.69 20.73
C LEU A 147 -7.91 3.28 20.46
N PRO A 148 -8.91 3.93 21.08
CA PRO A 148 -10.32 3.59 20.85
C PRO A 148 -10.79 3.70 19.40
N SER A 149 -10.07 4.47 18.57
CA SER A 149 -10.35 4.65 17.15
C SER A 149 -9.85 3.50 16.28
N LEU A 150 -9.04 2.58 16.82
CA LEU A 150 -8.48 1.46 16.07
C LEU A 150 -9.25 0.16 16.34
N PRO A 151 -9.30 -0.76 15.36
CA PRO A 151 -9.94 -2.06 15.54
C PRO A 151 -9.14 -2.96 16.49
N THR A 152 -9.69 -4.13 16.78
CA THR A 152 -9.01 -5.12 17.62
C THR A 152 -7.74 -5.63 16.91
N PRO A 153 -6.58 -5.64 17.59
CA PRO A 153 -5.33 -6.19 17.05
C PRO A 153 -5.47 -7.63 16.55
N LEU A 154 -4.57 -8.04 15.67
CA LEU A 154 -4.44 -9.44 15.22
C LEU A 154 -4.05 -10.34 16.39
N ASP A 155 -4.51 -11.59 16.42
CA ASP A 155 -4.12 -12.56 17.47
C ASP A 155 -2.61 -12.88 17.46
N THR A 156 -1.95 -12.68 16.32
CA THR A 156 -0.51 -12.92 16.15
C THR A 156 0.32 -11.74 16.64
N THR A 157 1.52 -12.02 17.14
CA THR A 157 2.51 -10.99 17.54
C THR A 157 3.43 -10.59 16.40
N ILE A 158 3.60 -9.29 16.19
CA ILE A 158 4.59 -8.74 15.27
C ILE A 158 5.98 -8.75 15.91
N ARG A 159 6.96 -9.30 15.19
CA ARG A 159 8.39 -9.18 15.53
C ARG A 159 9.08 -8.31 14.50
N ARG A 160 9.90 -7.37 14.96
CA ARG A 160 10.70 -6.51 14.08
C ARG A 160 11.69 -7.32 13.27
N ILE A 161 11.88 -6.93 12.03
CA ILE A 161 12.96 -7.41 11.16
C ILE A 161 13.81 -6.21 10.75
N ASP A 162 15.08 -6.47 10.43
CA ASP A 162 15.98 -5.42 9.96
C ASP A 162 15.55 -4.91 8.56
N PRO A 163 15.95 -3.69 8.16
CA PRO A 163 15.61 -3.11 6.87
C PRO A 163 15.94 -3.99 5.66
N ALA A 164 17.07 -4.71 5.67
CA ALA A 164 17.44 -5.55 4.53
C ALA A 164 16.49 -6.75 4.40
N THR A 165 16.09 -7.34 5.52
CA THR A 165 15.08 -8.40 5.56
C THR A 165 13.69 -7.88 5.18
N ALA A 166 13.33 -6.65 5.60
CA ALA A 166 12.06 -6.01 5.21
C ALA A 166 11.99 -5.74 3.70
N LYS A 167 13.05 -5.14 3.12
CA LYS A 167 13.18 -4.94 1.66
C LYS A 167 13.03 -6.26 0.90
N ARG A 168 13.75 -7.30 1.33
CA ARG A 168 13.68 -8.62 0.69
C ARG A 168 12.27 -9.22 0.79
N SER A 169 11.64 -9.14 1.96
CA SER A 169 10.28 -9.67 2.17
C SER A 169 9.26 -8.96 1.30
N PHE A 170 9.38 -7.64 1.14
CA PHE A 170 8.54 -6.85 0.25
C PHE A 170 8.69 -7.27 -1.20
N LEU A 171 9.94 -7.37 -1.71
CA LEU A 171 10.19 -7.79 -3.09
C LEU A 171 9.71 -9.21 -3.36
N ILE A 172 10.00 -10.16 -2.47
CA ILE A 172 9.49 -11.55 -2.58
C ILE A 172 7.96 -11.53 -2.68
N ARG A 173 7.30 -10.80 -1.77
CA ARG A 173 5.83 -10.72 -1.76
C ARG A 173 5.29 -10.04 -3.01
N PHE A 174 5.98 -9.04 -3.54
CA PHE A 174 5.60 -8.39 -4.80
C PHE A 174 5.69 -9.37 -5.98
N HIS A 175 6.79 -10.11 -6.10
CA HIS A 175 6.97 -11.13 -7.14
C HIS A 175 5.93 -12.25 -7.01
N GLU A 176 5.64 -12.76 -5.80
CA GLU A 176 4.56 -13.73 -5.56
C GLU A 176 3.18 -13.27 -6.08
N LEU A 177 2.91 -11.96 -6.05
CA LEU A 177 1.62 -11.38 -6.42
C LEU A 177 1.55 -10.89 -7.88
N THR A 178 2.68 -10.89 -8.59
CA THR A 178 2.79 -10.38 -9.96
C THR A 178 3.25 -11.46 -10.94
N GLU A 179 4.14 -12.35 -10.51
CA GLU A 179 4.60 -13.53 -11.24
C GLU A 179 3.64 -14.68 -10.93
N GLY A 180 2.65 -14.87 -11.81
CA GLY A 180 1.57 -15.84 -11.59
C GLY A 180 0.19 -15.33 -11.98
N ARG A 181 0.08 -14.11 -12.51
CA ARG A 181 -1.15 -13.61 -13.15
C ARG A 181 -1.44 -14.41 -14.42
N TYR A 182 -2.10 -15.54 -14.24
CA TYR A 182 -3.01 -16.06 -15.23
C TYR A 182 -4.07 -15.00 -15.50
N ASP A 183 -4.27 -14.74 -16.79
CA ASP A 183 -5.29 -13.88 -17.36
C ASP A 183 -6.67 -14.37 -16.90
N TYR A 184 -7.23 -13.78 -15.85
CA TYR A 184 -8.60 -14.07 -15.39
C TYR A 184 -9.65 -13.28 -16.19
N ASP A 185 -9.24 -12.53 -17.21
CA ASP A 185 -10.11 -11.70 -18.05
C ASP A 185 -10.57 -12.42 -19.34
N GLN A 186 -10.38 -13.74 -19.47
CA GLN A 186 -10.88 -14.54 -20.63
C GLN A 186 -12.18 -15.32 -20.37
N ASP A 187 -12.74 -15.31 -19.15
CA ASP A 187 -13.94 -16.12 -18.83
C ASP A 187 -15.26 -15.31 -18.73
N ASP A 188 -15.27 -14.03 -19.11
CA ASP A 188 -16.50 -13.20 -19.13
C ASP A 188 -17.15 -13.08 -20.52
N GLU A 189 -16.70 -13.85 -21.52
CA GLU A 189 -17.23 -13.81 -22.91
C GLU A 189 -18.13 -15.01 -23.27
N PHE A 190 -18.80 -15.64 -22.29
CA PHE A 190 -19.70 -16.78 -22.55
C PHE A 190 -20.99 -16.76 -21.72
N TYR A 191 -21.73 -15.65 -21.76
CA TYR A 191 -23.15 -15.65 -21.37
C TYR A 191 -23.97 -14.69 -22.25
N GLU A 192 -23.96 -14.87 -23.57
CA GLU A 192 -25.12 -14.53 -24.39
C GLU A 192 -25.39 -15.64 -25.41
N GLU A 193 -26.69 -15.96 -25.54
CA GLU A 193 -27.34 -16.81 -26.54
C GLU A 193 -27.24 -18.34 -26.34
N ASP A 194 -28.22 -18.91 -25.63
CA ASP A 194 -29.24 -19.77 -26.26
C ASP A 194 -30.17 -20.41 -25.21
N GLU A 195 -31.42 -19.93 -25.13
CA GLU A 195 -32.58 -20.83 -25.18
C GLU A 195 -33.84 -20.04 -25.55
N HIS A 196 -34.21 -20.17 -26.82
CA HIS A 196 -35.49 -19.77 -27.39
C HIS A 196 -36.67 -20.52 -26.74
N PHE A 197 -37.70 -19.75 -26.42
CA PHE A 197 -39.14 -20.02 -26.58
C PHE A 197 -39.58 -21.42 -27.08
N ASP A 198 -40.37 -22.10 -26.25
CA ASP A 198 -41.77 -22.55 -26.47
C ASP A 198 -42.18 -23.35 -25.21
N GLU A 199 -43.38 -23.34 -24.64
CA GLU A 199 -44.71 -23.42 -25.24
C GLU A 199 -45.78 -23.13 -24.16
N GLN A 200 -46.93 -22.68 -24.64
CA GLN A 200 -48.27 -22.50 -24.05
C GLN A 200 -48.66 -23.36 -22.80
N ILE A 201 -49.25 -22.72 -21.78
CA ILE A 201 -50.64 -22.82 -21.25
C ILE A 201 -50.77 -22.01 -19.95
#